data_AF-A0A3S4U7Z6-F1
#
_entry.id   AF-A0A3S4U7Z6-F1
#
_cell.length_a   1.000
_cell.length_b   1.000
_cell.length_c   1.000
_cell.angle_alpha   90.00
_cell.angle_beta   90.00
_cell.angle_gamma   90.00
#
_symmetry.space_group_name_H-M   'P 1'
#
loop_
_entity.id
_entity.type
_entity.pdbx_description
1 polymer ?
#
loop_
_entity_poly.entity_id
_entity_poly.type
_entity_poly.pdbx_seq_one_letter_code
_entity_poly.pdbx_strand_id
1 'polypeptide(L)'
;MTLKKNWRRLETYVFPTLGNIPVADILPNVVIEMLEPLNKQGKGDTLKRIIRLINEILNYAVNYGLLPFNPCLNVNAVFNFGKNENNPTISPEELPALLHKIQNSKLSLFTRCLLRFQLLTMSRPAETSNAEWAEIDLDKKSG
;
A
#
# COMPACT_ATOMS: atom_id res chain seq x y z
N MET A 1 7.38 -6.75 7.36
CA MET A 1 5.98 -6.58 6.87
C MET A 1 5.87 -6.41 5.34
N THR A 2 6.86 -5.80 4.68
CA THR A 2 6.85 -5.46 3.24
C THR A 2 7.00 -6.66 2.29
N LEU A 3 7.85 -7.64 2.64
CA LEU A 3 8.11 -8.82 1.78
C LEU A 3 6.85 -9.66 1.53
N LYS A 4 6.12 -10.05 2.58
CA LYS A 4 4.87 -10.83 2.46
C LYS A 4 3.82 -10.13 1.58
N LYS A 5 3.71 -8.80 1.70
CA LYS A 5 2.78 -8.00 0.89
C LYS A 5 3.21 -7.93 -0.58
N ASN A 6 4.51 -7.88 -0.86
CA ASN A 6 5.02 -7.86 -2.24
C ASN A 6 4.87 -9.24 -2.88
N TRP A 7 5.22 -10.30 -2.16
CA TRP A 7 5.06 -11.68 -2.61
C TRP A 7 3.61 -11.99 -2.99
N ARG A 8 2.64 -11.66 -2.13
CA ARG A 8 1.22 -11.84 -2.44
C ARG A 8 0.78 -11.10 -3.71
N ARG A 9 1.36 -9.92 -4.00
CA ARG A 9 1.07 -9.22 -5.27
C ARG A 9 1.65 -9.96 -6.46
N LEU A 10 2.85 -10.52 -6.34
CA LEU A 10 3.43 -11.35 -7.39
C LEU A 10 2.56 -12.57 -7.66
N GLU A 11 2.12 -13.29 -6.61
CA GLU A 11 1.22 -14.43 -6.73
C GLU A 11 -0.12 -14.06 -7.40
N THR A 12 -0.67 -12.91 -7.02
CA THR A 12 -2.01 -12.50 -7.50
C THR A 12 -1.96 -12.00 -8.94
N TYR A 13 -0.93 -11.25 -9.32
CA TYR A 13 -0.94 -10.44 -10.55
C TYR A 13 0.18 -10.79 -11.53
N VAL A 14 1.31 -11.33 -11.07
CA VAL A 14 2.50 -11.53 -11.92
C VAL A 14 2.67 -12.98 -12.31
N PHE A 15 2.69 -13.90 -11.34
CA PHE A 15 2.92 -15.32 -11.58
C PHE A 15 1.90 -16.00 -12.51
N PRO A 16 0.60 -15.63 -12.51
CA PRO A 16 -0.37 -16.23 -13.43
C PRO A 16 0.00 -16.07 -14.91
N THR A 17 0.77 -15.04 -15.28
CA THR A 17 1.14 -14.76 -16.66
C THR A 17 2.64 -14.93 -16.90
N LEU A 18 3.48 -14.40 -16.01
CA LEU A 18 4.94 -14.38 -16.20
C LEU A 18 5.67 -15.49 -15.43
N GLY A 19 5.01 -16.20 -14.51
CA GLY A 19 5.67 -17.13 -13.59
C GLY A 19 6.36 -18.32 -14.25
N ASN A 20 5.89 -18.72 -15.44
CA ASN A 20 6.44 -19.84 -16.20
C ASN A 20 7.27 -19.39 -17.42
N ILE A 21 7.48 -18.08 -17.60
CA ILE A 21 8.25 -17.53 -18.72
C ILE A 21 9.71 -17.38 -18.26
N PRO A 22 10.69 -17.88 -19.03
CA PRO A 22 12.10 -17.61 -18.74
C PRO A 22 12.35 -16.11 -18.64
N VAL A 23 13.18 -15.68 -17.67
CA VAL A 23 13.43 -14.25 -17.43
C VAL A 23 13.97 -13.52 -18.68
N ALA A 24 14.68 -14.23 -19.55
CA ALA A 24 15.19 -13.76 -20.84
C ALA A 24 14.09 -13.42 -21.86
N ASP A 25 12.93 -14.05 -21.74
CA ASP A 25 11.82 -13.94 -22.70
C ASP A 25 10.71 -13.00 -22.19
N ILE A 26 10.92 -12.33 -21.05
CA ILE A 26 9.97 -11.35 -20.52
C ILE A 26 10.09 -10.05 -21.33
N LEU A 27 9.19 -9.91 -22.29
CA LEU A 27 9.13 -8.75 -23.18
C LEU A 27 8.14 -7.67 -22.69
N PRO A 28 8.35 -6.39 -23.04
CA PRO A 28 7.50 -5.29 -22.57
C PRO A 28 6.03 -5.42 -22.97
N ASN A 29 5.75 -5.91 -24.18
CA ASN A 29 4.39 -6.10 -24.68
C ASN A 29 3.60 -7.11 -23.82
N VAL A 30 4.23 -8.22 -23.40
CA VAL A 30 3.60 -9.22 -22.53
C VAL A 30 3.27 -8.62 -21.16
N VAL A 31 4.18 -7.79 -20.61
CA VAL A 31 3.93 -7.09 -19.35
C VAL A 31 2.81 -6.07 -19.49
N ILE A 32 2.76 -5.32 -20.60
CA ILE A 32 1.70 -4.34 -20.86
C ILE A 32 0.34 -5.04 -20.96
N GLU A 33 0.25 -6.11 -21.76
CA GLU A 33 -0.99 -6.89 -21.92
C GLU A 33 -1.48 -7.49 -20.60
N MET A 34 -0.57 -8.00 -19.76
CA MET A 34 -0.91 -8.50 -18.44
C MET A 34 -1.48 -7.42 -17.52
N LEU A 35 -0.98 -6.18 -17.64
CA LEU A 35 -1.36 -5.05 -16.79
C LEU A 35 -2.58 -4.27 -17.30
N GLU A 36 -2.94 -4.43 -18.57
CA GLU A 36 -4.06 -3.75 -19.21
C GLU A 36 -5.42 -3.96 -18.50
N PRO A 37 -5.79 -5.18 -18.07
CA PRO A 37 -7.02 -5.39 -17.30
C PRO A 37 -7.01 -4.66 -15.95
N LEU A 38 -5.84 -4.56 -15.31
CA LEU A 38 -5.70 -3.87 -14.03
C LEU A 38 -5.78 -2.35 -14.20
N ASN A 39 -5.24 -1.84 -15.31
CA ASN A 39 -5.36 -0.44 -15.70
C ASN A 39 -6.82 -0.05 -15.93
N LYS A 40 -7.58 -0.87 -16.67
CA LYS A 40 -9.02 -0.66 -16.93
C LYS A 40 -9.88 -0.64 -15.65
N GLN A 41 -9.42 -1.29 -14.57
CA GLN A 41 -10.08 -1.26 -13.26
C GLN A 41 -9.79 0.03 -12.46
N GLY A 42 -8.98 0.96 -12.97
CA GLY A 42 -8.63 2.20 -12.26
C GLY A 42 -7.69 2.01 -11.07
N LYS A 43 -7.03 0.84 -10.93
CA LYS A 43 -6.17 0.52 -9.79
C LYS A 43 -4.74 1.03 -9.95
N GLY A 44 -4.57 2.32 -10.22
CA GLY A 44 -3.29 2.96 -10.57
C GLY A 44 -2.15 2.73 -9.57
N ASP A 45 -2.42 2.80 -8.26
CA ASP A 45 -1.39 2.53 -7.24
C ASP A 45 -0.93 1.07 -7.23
N THR A 46 -1.85 0.13 -7.46
CA THR A 46 -1.51 -1.29 -7.52
C THR A 46 -0.67 -1.57 -8.75
N LEU A 47 -1.07 -1.00 -9.89
CA LEU A 47 -0.34 -1.06 -11.15
C LEU A 47 1.10 -0.55 -11.01
N LYS A 48 1.31 0.66 -10.46
CA LYS A 48 2.66 1.23 -10.20
C LYS A 48 3.52 0.30 -9.34
N ARG A 49 2.94 -0.29 -8.29
CA ARG A 49 3.66 -1.23 -7.41
C ARG A 49 4.07 -2.50 -8.13
N ILE A 50 3.22 -3.05 -9.00
CA ILE A 50 3.55 -4.25 -9.76
C ILE A 50 4.66 -3.96 -10.78
N ILE A 51 4.57 -2.87 -11.54
CA ILE A 51 5.62 -2.45 -12.49
C ILE A 51 6.96 -2.29 -11.76
N ARG A 52 6.95 -1.65 -10.58
CA ARG A 52 8.14 -1.52 -9.75
C ARG A 52 8.73 -2.89 -9.37
N LEU A 53 7.90 -3.83 -8.92
CA LEU A 53 8.37 -5.16 -8.54
C LEU A 53 8.96 -5.93 -9.73
N ILE A 54 8.34 -5.86 -10.90
CA ILE A 54 8.85 -6.48 -12.12
C ILE A 54 10.22 -5.89 -12.48
N ASN A 55 10.35 -4.56 -12.42
CA ASN A 55 11.63 -3.90 -12.67
C ASN A 55 12.70 -4.27 -11.63
N GLU A 56 12.35 -4.40 -10.35
CA GLU A 56 13.28 -4.87 -9.32
C GLU A 56 13.78 -6.30 -9.62
N ILE A 57 12.90 -7.20 -10.07
CA ILE A 57 13.25 -8.57 -10.46
C ILE A 57 14.15 -8.59 -11.70
N LEU A 58 13.80 -7.85 -12.75
CA LEU A 58 14.59 -7.82 -13.99
C LEU A 58 15.93 -7.11 -13.79
N ASN A 59 15.99 -6.04 -13.00
CA ASN A 59 17.25 -5.40 -12.64
C ASN A 59 18.16 -6.33 -11.82
N TYR A 60 17.58 -7.16 -10.94
CA TYR A 60 18.34 -8.20 -10.26
C TYR A 60 18.95 -9.19 -11.26
N ALA A 61 18.17 -9.65 -12.25
CA ALA A 61 18.66 -10.54 -13.30
C ALA A 61 19.79 -9.90 -14.13
N VAL A 62 19.70 -8.60 -14.43
CA VAL A 62 20.78 -7.83 -15.09
C VAL A 62 22.06 -7.81 -14.24
N ASN A 63 21.93 -7.48 -12.96
CA ASN A 63 23.08 -7.38 -12.05
C ASN A 63 23.81 -8.73 -11.88
N TYR A 64 23.10 -9.84 -12.00
CA TYR A 64 23.67 -11.18 -11.95
C TYR A 64 24.13 -11.71 -13.32
N GLY A 65 24.07 -10.89 -14.37
CA GLY A 65 24.50 -11.25 -15.72
C GLY A 65 23.56 -12.23 -16.44
N LEU A 66 22.34 -12.45 -15.94
CA LEU A 66 21.32 -13.28 -16.58
C LEU A 66 20.63 -12.55 -17.74
N LEU A 67 20.65 -11.21 -17.69
CA LEU A 67 20.13 -10.33 -18.73
C LEU A 67 21.18 -9.26 -19.08
N PRO A 68 21.28 -8.85 -20.36
CA PRO A 68 22.16 -7.75 -20.74
C PRO A 68 21.61 -6.38 -20.31
N PHE A 69 20.29 -6.22 -20.29
CA PHE A 69 19.59 -5.01 -19.85
C PHE A 69 18.15 -5.36 -19.44
N ASN A 70 17.47 -4.45 -18.72
CA ASN A 70 16.07 -4.63 -18.34
C ASN A 70 15.17 -4.06 -19.45
N PRO A 71 14.41 -4.91 -20.19
CA PRO A 71 13.57 -4.46 -21.29
C PRO A 71 12.33 -3.68 -20.81
N CYS A 72 11.88 -3.86 -19.57
CA CYS A 72 10.61 -3.34 -19.06
C CYS A 72 10.72 -2.00 -18.31
N LEU A 73 11.89 -1.34 -18.34
CA LEU A 73 12.14 -0.09 -17.59
C LEU A 73 11.08 0.99 -17.86
N ASN A 74 10.63 1.11 -19.11
CA ASN A 74 9.72 2.18 -19.55
C ASN A 74 8.26 1.74 -19.68
N VAL A 75 7.88 0.55 -19.18
CA VAL A 75 6.49 0.06 -19.26
C VAL A 75 5.49 1.00 -18.57
N ASN A 76 5.94 1.73 -17.53
CA ASN A 76 5.10 2.72 -16.86
C ASN A 76 4.61 3.85 -17.79
N ALA A 77 5.37 4.21 -18.82
CA ALA A 77 5.06 5.32 -19.72
C ALA A 77 3.83 5.05 -20.59
N VAL A 78 3.43 3.79 -20.73
CA VAL A 78 2.26 3.37 -21.53
C VAL A 78 0.95 3.64 -20.76
N PHE A 79 0.99 3.70 -19.44
CA PHE A 79 -0.20 3.80 -18.60
C PHE A 79 -0.45 5.23 -18.14
N ASN A 80 -1.71 5.66 -18.21
CA ASN A 80 -2.14 6.90 -17.58
C ASN A 80 -2.61 6.62 -16.15
N PHE A 81 -1.86 7.13 -15.16
CA PHE A 81 -2.14 6.89 -13.76
C PHE A 81 -3.14 7.87 -13.13
N GLY A 82 -3.67 8.82 -13.91
CA GLY A 82 -4.50 9.90 -13.38
C GLY A 82 -3.76 10.79 -12.38
N LYS A 83 -4.47 11.77 -11.84
CA LYS A 83 -3.98 12.54 -10.69
C LYS A 83 -4.32 11.79 -9.41
N ASN A 84 -3.38 11.74 -8.48
CA ASN A 84 -3.69 11.26 -7.13
C ASN A 84 -4.69 12.23 -6.50
N GLU A 85 -5.85 11.70 -6.10
CA GLU A 85 -6.78 12.43 -5.25
C GLU A 85 -6.39 12.21 -3.79
N ASN A 86 -6.33 13.30 -3.02
CA ASN A 86 -6.09 13.21 -1.59
C ASN A 86 -7.37 12.72 -0.91
N ASN A 87 -7.23 11.85 0.10
CA ASN A 87 -8.36 11.50 0.95
C ASN A 87 -8.83 12.77 1.69
N PRO A 88 -10.13 13.12 1.63
CA PRO A 88 -10.63 14.31 2.31
C PRO A 88 -10.42 14.18 3.81
N THR A 89 -9.87 15.23 4.41
CA THR A 89 -9.70 15.35 5.86
C THR A 89 -10.97 15.95 6.46
N ILE A 90 -11.37 15.44 7.63
CA ILE A 90 -12.45 16.04 8.42
C ILE A 90 -12.05 17.46 8.87
N SER A 91 -12.96 18.42 8.75
CA SER A 91 -12.69 19.76 9.28
C SER A 91 -12.92 19.83 10.80
N PRO A 92 -12.29 20.76 11.52
CA PRO A 92 -12.45 20.88 12.98
C PRO A 92 -13.91 21.00 13.44
N GLU A 93 -14.74 21.69 12.68
CA GLU A 93 -16.17 21.87 12.95
C GLU A 93 -17.00 20.59 12.81
N GLU A 94 -16.53 19.60 12.05
CA GLU A 94 -17.19 18.29 11.90
C GLU A 94 -16.77 17.29 13.00
N LEU A 95 -15.68 17.57 13.72
CA LEU A 95 -15.14 16.69 14.76
C LEU A 95 -16.16 16.37 15.88
N PRO A 96 -16.93 17.34 16.42
CA PRO A 96 -17.96 17.04 17.43
C PRO A 96 -19.00 16.03 16.94
N ALA A 97 -19.42 16.17 15.67
CA ALA A 97 -20.40 15.26 15.07
C ALA A 97 -19.81 13.85 14.89
N LEU A 98 -18.53 13.74 14.50
CA LEU A 98 -17.82 12.47 14.44
C LEU A 98 -17.74 11.79 15.82
N LEU A 99 -17.34 12.53 16.85
CA LEU A 99 -17.24 12.00 18.22
C LEU A 99 -18.60 11.51 18.74
N HIS A 100 -19.67 12.25 18.47
CA HIS A 100 -21.04 11.84 18.80
C HIS A 100 -21.45 10.55 18.09
N LYS A 101 -21.12 10.40 16.79
CA LYS A 101 -21.37 9.16 16.04
C LYS A 101 -20.58 7.98 16.60
N ILE A 102 -19.31 8.17 16.94
CA ILE A 102 -18.46 7.12 17.55
C ILE A 102 -19.07 6.66 18.87
N GLN A 103 -19.50 7.59 19.73
CA GLN A 103 -20.08 7.28 21.03
C GLN A 103 -21.38 6.46 20.93
N ASN A 104 -22.24 6.80 19.98
CA ASN A 104 -23.54 6.15 19.79
C ASN A 104 -23.51 4.96 18.80
N SER A 105 -22.33 4.61 18.28
CA SER A 105 -22.17 3.49 17.35
C SER A 105 -22.26 2.12 18.06
N LYS A 106 -22.64 1.10 17.29
CA LYS A 106 -22.61 -0.32 17.71
C LYS A 106 -21.19 -0.92 17.80
N LEU A 107 -20.15 -0.08 17.74
CA LEU A 107 -18.77 -0.54 17.88
C LEU A 107 -18.52 -1.15 19.27
N SER A 108 -17.50 -1.98 19.39
CA SER A 108 -17.06 -2.46 20.69
C SER A 108 -16.57 -1.30 21.56
N LEU A 109 -16.63 -1.46 22.89
CA LEU A 109 -16.06 -0.48 23.81
C LEU A 109 -14.57 -0.23 23.51
N PHE A 110 -13.83 -1.31 23.22
CA PHE A 110 -12.42 -1.26 22.87
C PHE A 110 -12.16 -0.38 21.64
N THR A 111 -12.90 -0.59 20.55
CA THR A 111 -12.76 0.20 19.32
C THR A 111 -13.08 1.68 19.56
N ARG A 112 -14.10 2.00 20.37
CA ARG A 112 -14.42 3.40 20.72
C ARG A 112 -13.30 4.05 21.51
N CYS A 113 -12.73 3.35 22.49
CA CYS A 113 -11.61 3.86 23.28
C CYS A 113 -10.37 4.07 22.42
N LEU A 114 -10.02 3.13 21.53
CA LEU A 114 -8.89 3.28 20.62
C LEU A 114 -9.05 4.48 19.69
N LEU A 115 -10.24 4.69 19.10
CA LEU A 115 -10.48 5.85 18.24
C LEU A 115 -10.29 7.18 19.00
N ARG A 116 -10.75 7.26 20.25
CA ARG A 116 -10.54 8.44 21.10
C ARG A 116 -9.08 8.62 21.48
N PHE A 117 -8.41 7.55 21.88
CA PHE A 117 -6.99 7.58 22.23
C PHE A 117 -6.13 8.00 21.03
N GLN A 118 -6.47 7.51 19.84
CA GLN A 118 -5.84 7.90 18.59
C GLN A 118 -6.06 9.39 18.28
N LEU A 119 -7.26 9.93 18.51
CA LEU A 119 -7.54 11.36 18.33
C LEU A 119 -6.79 12.25 19.33
N LEU A 120 -6.59 11.78 20.56
CA LEU A 120 -5.89 12.53 21.61
C LEU A 120 -4.37 12.51 21.43
N THR A 121 -3.83 11.41 20.91
CA THR A 121 -2.36 11.22 20.78
C THR A 121 -1.85 11.43 19.36
N MET A 122 -2.74 11.47 18.37
CA MET A 122 -2.41 11.48 16.95
C MET A 122 -1.51 10.31 16.51
N SER A 123 -1.48 9.23 17.28
CA SER A 123 -0.71 8.02 16.97
C SER A 123 -1.33 7.27 15.78
N ARG A 124 -0.54 6.42 15.10
CA ARG A 124 -1.09 5.59 14.02
C ARG A 124 -1.91 4.45 14.62
N PRO A 125 -2.94 3.92 13.91
CA PRO A 125 -3.79 2.86 14.45
C PRO A 125 -3.03 1.64 14.98
N ALA A 126 -1.93 1.26 14.33
CA ALA A 126 -1.08 0.15 14.75
C ALA A 126 -0.24 0.46 15.99
N GLU A 127 0.14 1.72 16.21
CA GLU A 127 0.83 2.16 17.43
C GLU A 127 -0.20 2.19 18.57
N THR A 128 -1.36 2.80 18.36
CA THR A 128 -2.47 2.86 19.30
C THR A 128 -2.94 1.48 19.77
N SER A 129 -3.05 0.51 18.85
CA SER A 129 -3.56 -0.84 19.17
C SER A 129 -2.57 -1.73 19.90
N ASN A 130 -1.27 -1.44 19.79
CA ASN A 130 -0.19 -2.23 20.39
C ASN A 130 0.45 -1.53 21.59
N ALA A 131 -0.05 -0.34 21.97
CA ALA A 131 0.49 0.42 23.09
C ALA A 131 0.39 -0.38 24.39
N GLU A 132 1.49 -0.43 25.13
CA GLU A 132 1.57 -1.13 26.42
C GLU A 132 1.50 -0.13 27.58
N TRP A 133 0.95 -0.56 28.72
CA TRP A 133 0.88 0.28 29.91
C TRP A 133 2.26 0.75 30.40
N ALA A 134 3.31 -0.04 30.17
CA ALA A 134 4.68 0.32 30.49
C ALA A 134 5.22 1.52 29.68
N GLU A 135 4.57 1.86 28.56
CA GLU A 135 4.95 2.99 27.70
C GLU A 135 4.25 4.31 28.10
N ILE A 136 3.28 4.26 29.02
CA ILE A 136 2.45 5.40 29.43
C ILE A 136 2.85 5.87 30.82
N ASP A 137 3.51 7.02 30.88
CA ASP A 137 3.83 7.71 32.13
C ASP A 137 2.71 8.71 32.47
N LEU A 138 1.83 8.33 33.39
CA LEU A 138 0.70 9.15 33.84
C LEU A 138 1.08 10.16 34.94
N ASP A 139 2.24 9.97 35.58
CA ASP A 139 2.69 10.81 36.69
C ASP A 139 3.54 12.00 36.22
N LYS A 140 3.99 11.95 34.97
CA LYS A 140 4.69 13.04 34.31
C LYS A 140 3.74 14.20 34.03
N LYS A 141 3.80 15.21 34.89
CA LYS A 141 3.13 16.50 34.65
C LYS A 141 3.72 17.16 33.40
N SER A 142 2.89 17.36 32.39
CA SER A 142 3.20 18.22 31.24
C SER A 142 3.29 19.66 31.75
N GLY A 143 4.46 20.29 31.60
CA GLY A 143 4.66 21.72 31.82
C GLY A 143 4.13 22.56 30.66
#